data_AF-A0A832TMK1-F1
#
_entry.id   AF-A0A832TMK1-F1
#
_cell.length_a   1.000
_cell.length_b   1.000
_cell.length_c   1.000
_cell.angle_alpha   90.00
_cell.angle_beta   90.00
_cell.angle_gamma   90.00
#
_symmetry.space_group_name_H-M   'P 1'
#
loop_
_entity.id
_entity.type
_entity.pdbx_description
1 polymer ?
#
loop_
_entity_poly.entity_id
_entity_poly.type
_entity_poly.pdbx_seq_one_letter_code
_entity_poly.pdbx_strand_id
1 'polypeptide(L)'
;MAFLSKDPGIAAENPLFCSILANTMLSVVPGISGAGPTPEKTLLTPVLDAELIAKGAITSVPARPDTPTGCPTPASITRSIMELCGTRALFINAGLSHLPTVPCMDVYGEAGNDPRFMDAVPRAEALFQSGESLGEFLSRMCDLLIVGECVPGGTTTALCVLRALGYPARVSSSFIENPVKMKEEVWNAVAGRIRAEGVESPMDILRC
;
A
#
# COMPACT_ATOMS: atom_id res chain seq x y z
N MET A 1 -20.61 9.14 19.17
CA MET A 1 -21.01 9.79 17.90
C MET A 1 -20.76 8.78 16.80
N ALA A 2 -21.80 8.23 16.18
CA ALA A 2 -21.61 7.31 15.06
C ALA A 2 -21.12 8.12 13.86
N PHE A 3 -19.86 7.93 13.45
CA PHE A 3 -19.36 8.35 12.15
C PHE A 3 -20.01 7.49 11.07
N LEU A 4 -21.31 7.66 10.85
CA LEU A 4 -21.92 7.20 9.61
C LEU A 4 -21.70 8.33 8.62
N SER A 5 -20.78 8.10 7.67
CA SER A 5 -20.69 8.93 6.48
C SER A 5 -22.08 9.04 5.86
N LYS A 6 -22.49 10.26 5.50
CA LYS A 6 -23.71 10.44 4.70
C LYS A 6 -23.60 9.58 3.45
N ASP A 7 -24.73 9.01 3.00
CA ASP A 7 -24.80 8.33 1.71
C ASP A 7 -24.19 9.26 0.64
N PRO A 8 -23.07 8.86 0.01
CA PRO A 8 -22.39 9.71 -0.97
C PRO A 8 -23.17 9.79 -2.30
N GLY A 9 -24.26 9.05 -2.47
CA GLY A 9 -25.05 9.03 -3.70
C GLY A 9 -24.32 8.36 -4.87
N ILE A 10 -23.28 7.57 -4.58
CA ILE A 10 -22.54 6.81 -5.59
C ILE A 10 -23.29 5.49 -5.81
N ALA A 11 -23.82 5.31 -7.02
CA ALA A 11 -24.40 4.07 -7.49
C ALA A 11 -23.59 3.56 -8.69
N ALA A 12 -23.35 2.26 -8.74
CA ALA A 12 -22.59 1.59 -9.79
C ALA A 12 -23.31 0.30 -10.18
N GLU A 13 -23.46 0.08 -11.49
CA GLU A 13 -23.99 -1.16 -12.07
C GLU A 13 -22.89 -2.21 -12.22
N ASN A 14 -21.64 -1.79 -12.47
CA ASN A 14 -20.50 -2.67 -12.70
C ASN A 14 -19.24 -2.18 -11.95
N PRO A 15 -19.25 -2.22 -10.60
CA PRO A 15 -18.10 -1.80 -9.81
C PRO A 15 -16.95 -2.81 -9.91
N LEU A 16 -15.73 -2.30 -10.03
CA LEU A 16 -14.50 -3.08 -9.97
C LEU A 16 -13.68 -2.66 -8.76
N PHE A 17 -13.35 -3.60 -7.89
CA PHE A 17 -12.35 -3.41 -6.85
C PHE A 17 -10.99 -3.89 -7.35
N CYS A 18 -9.97 -3.02 -7.29
CA CYS A 18 -8.58 -3.43 -7.46
C CYS A 18 -7.74 -3.15 -6.21
N SER A 19 -6.84 -4.06 -5.87
CA SER A 19 -5.87 -3.88 -4.79
C SER A 19 -4.47 -3.75 -5.36
N ILE A 20 -3.82 -2.62 -5.09
CA ILE A 20 -2.41 -2.38 -5.40
C ILE A 20 -1.55 -3.04 -4.33
N LEU A 21 -0.71 -3.97 -4.74
CA LEU A 21 0.18 -4.73 -3.86
C LEU A 21 1.61 -4.26 -4.08
N ALA A 22 2.27 -3.79 -3.03
CA ALA A 22 3.68 -3.40 -3.10
C ALA A 22 4.36 -3.57 -1.74
N ASN A 23 5.69 -3.63 -1.78
CA ASN A 23 6.55 -3.60 -0.60
C ASN A 23 7.42 -2.36 -0.60
N THR A 24 7.86 -1.94 0.59
CA THR A 24 8.96 -0.99 0.77
C THR A 24 9.91 -1.54 1.82
N MET A 25 11.21 -1.34 1.65
CA MET A 25 12.23 -1.73 2.63
C MET A 25 12.13 -0.94 3.94
N LEU A 26 11.34 0.13 3.99
CA LEU A 26 10.97 0.73 5.27
C LEU A 26 10.18 -0.22 6.18
N SER A 27 9.44 -1.17 5.61
CA SER A 27 8.61 -2.08 6.41
C SER A 27 9.43 -3.05 7.25
N VAL A 28 10.67 -3.35 6.84
CA VAL A 28 11.59 -4.21 7.59
C VAL A 28 12.36 -3.48 8.68
N VAL A 29 12.23 -2.15 8.76
CA VAL A 29 12.80 -1.36 9.85
C VAL A 29 11.99 -1.65 11.13
N PRO A 30 12.60 -2.18 12.19
CA PRO A 30 11.89 -2.51 13.43
C PRO A 30 11.09 -1.31 13.95
N GLY A 31 9.82 -1.53 14.30
CA GLY A 31 8.95 -0.48 14.86
C GLY A 31 8.31 0.47 13.84
N ILE A 32 8.61 0.37 12.54
CA ILE A 32 7.97 1.22 11.51
C ILE A 32 6.62 0.66 11.06
N SER A 33 6.53 -0.64 10.82
CA SER A 33 5.31 -1.30 10.35
C SER A 33 4.90 -2.43 11.29
N GLY A 34 3.60 -2.50 11.59
CA GLY A 34 2.96 -3.60 12.32
C GLY A 34 2.07 -4.45 11.43
N ALA A 35 2.13 -4.26 10.10
CA ALA A 35 1.38 -5.04 9.12
C ALA A 35 2.09 -6.38 8.88
N GLY A 36 2.08 -7.24 9.89
CA GLY A 36 2.75 -8.54 9.95
C GLY A 36 3.37 -8.80 11.33
N PRO A 37 3.67 -10.07 11.66
CA PRO A 37 4.09 -10.44 13.01
C PRO A 37 5.56 -10.10 13.34
N THR A 38 6.42 -9.93 12.34
CA THR A 38 7.81 -9.45 12.49
C THR A 38 8.15 -8.51 11.33
N PRO A 39 9.17 -7.64 11.45
CA PRO A 39 9.57 -6.73 10.38
C PRO A 39 9.85 -7.44 9.05
N GLU A 40 10.52 -8.58 9.04
CA GLU A 40 10.81 -9.36 7.83
C GLU A 40 9.54 -9.95 7.21
N LYS A 41 8.61 -10.40 8.05
CA LYS A 41 7.34 -10.98 7.62
C LYS A 41 6.38 -9.95 7.05
N THR A 42 6.61 -8.65 7.26
CA THR A 42 5.85 -7.61 6.56
C THR A 42 5.97 -7.72 5.05
N LEU A 43 7.07 -8.26 4.52
CA LEU A 43 7.24 -8.45 3.07
C LEU A 43 6.25 -9.47 2.48
N LEU A 44 5.79 -10.43 3.29
CA LEU A 44 4.80 -11.43 2.87
C LEU A 44 3.37 -10.89 2.91
N THR A 45 3.09 -9.88 3.75
CA THR A 45 1.73 -9.41 4.04
C THR A 45 0.89 -9.12 2.79
N PRO A 46 1.36 -8.38 1.76
CA PRO A 46 0.55 -8.12 0.57
C PRO A 46 0.13 -9.38 -0.19
N VAL A 47 1.02 -10.37 -0.26
CA VAL A 47 0.74 -11.66 -0.93
C VAL A 47 -0.27 -12.47 -0.12
N LEU A 48 -0.15 -12.47 1.22
CA LEU A 48 -1.07 -13.19 2.11
C LEU A 48 -2.47 -12.54 2.14
N ASP A 49 -2.54 -11.21 2.13
CA ASP A 49 -3.80 -10.47 2.05
C ASP A 49 -4.50 -10.75 0.72
N ALA A 50 -3.76 -10.74 -0.39
CA ALA A 50 -4.31 -11.08 -1.71
C ALA A 50 -4.82 -12.53 -1.76
N GLU A 51 -4.08 -13.48 -1.17
CA GLU A 51 -4.52 -14.87 -1.09
C GLU A 51 -5.81 -15.03 -0.28
N LEU A 52 -5.88 -14.37 0.89
CA LEU A 52 -7.08 -14.37 1.73
C LEU A 52 -8.29 -13.78 0.99
N ILE A 53 -8.13 -12.64 0.30
CA ILE A 53 -9.21 -12.00 -0.44
C ILE A 53 -9.68 -12.89 -1.61
N ALA A 54 -8.75 -13.50 -2.35
CA ALA A 54 -9.08 -14.30 -3.52
C ALA A 54 -9.69 -15.67 -3.18
N LYS A 55 -9.05 -16.39 -2.24
CA LYS A 55 -9.35 -17.81 -1.96
C LYS A 55 -10.17 -18.01 -0.69
N GLY A 56 -10.27 -16.99 0.18
CA GLY A 56 -10.88 -17.12 1.50
C GLY A 56 -9.99 -17.82 2.53
N ALA A 57 -8.78 -18.24 2.15
CA ALA A 57 -7.82 -18.91 3.01
C ALA A 57 -6.39 -18.69 2.50
N ILE A 58 -5.44 -18.63 3.43
CA ILE A 58 -4.00 -18.59 3.13
C ILE A 58 -3.50 -20.03 3.06
N THR A 59 -2.92 -20.41 1.92
CA THR A 59 -2.46 -21.77 1.65
C THR A 59 -1.01 -21.83 1.19
N SER A 60 -0.45 -20.70 0.76
CA SER A 60 0.93 -20.66 0.25
C SER A 60 1.97 -20.84 1.35
N VAL A 61 1.68 -20.44 2.58
CA VAL A 61 2.55 -20.56 3.76
C VAL A 61 1.71 -20.76 5.03
N PRO A 62 2.24 -21.46 6.06
CA PRO A 62 1.58 -21.60 7.36
C PRO A 62 1.76 -20.33 8.21
N ALA A 63 1.30 -19.18 7.72
CA ALA A 63 1.40 -17.88 8.39
C ALA A 63 0.10 -17.07 8.21
N ARG A 64 -0.12 -16.11 9.11
CA ARG A 64 -1.18 -15.11 8.99
C ARG A 64 -0.58 -13.70 8.99
N PRO A 65 -1.11 -12.76 8.19
CA PRO A 65 -0.72 -11.36 8.18
C PRO A 65 -1.35 -10.60 9.36
N ASP A 66 -1.42 -11.25 10.53
CA ASP A 66 -1.95 -10.62 11.72
C ASP A 66 -0.92 -9.63 12.26
N THR A 67 -1.40 -8.57 12.88
CA THR A 67 -0.54 -7.62 13.59
C THR A 67 0.19 -8.31 14.76
N PRO A 68 1.26 -7.72 15.33
CA PRO A 68 1.95 -8.30 16.49
C PRO A 68 1.05 -8.51 17.72
N THR A 69 -0.10 -7.82 17.81
CA THR A 69 -1.09 -8.02 18.88
C THR A 69 -2.12 -9.11 18.57
N GLY A 70 -2.01 -9.77 17.42
CA GLY A 70 -2.95 -10.80 16.97
C GLY A 70 -4.25 -10.25 16.35
N CYS A 71 -4.35 -8.93 16.13
CA CYS A 71 -5.47 -8.36 15.39
C CYS A 71 -5.41 -8.84 13.93
N PRO A 72 -6.51 -9.40 13.39
CA PRO A 72 -6.54 -9.93 12.02
C PRO A 72 -6.42 -8.83 10.98
N THR A 73 -5.93 -9.20 9.80
CA THR A 73 -5.82 -8.30 8.65
C THR A 73 -7.17 -7.71 8.22
N PRO A 74 -7.21 -6.42 7.79
CA PRO A 74 -8.40 -5.83 7.16
C PRO A 74 -8.79 -6.49 5.84
N ALA A 75 -7.92 -7.34 5.25
CA ALA A 75 -8.26 -8.18 4.11
C ALA A 75 -9.48 -9.11 4.39
N SER A 76 -9.73 -9.45 5.66
CA SER A 76 -10.95 -10.18 6.08
C SER A 76 -12.24 -9.39 5.82
N ILE A 77 -12.24 -8.06 6.05
CA ILE A 77 -13.35 -7.17 5.73
C ILE A 77 -13.52 -7.09 4.21
N THR A 78 -12.42 -6.91 3.48
CA THR A 78 -12.44 -6.87 2.01
C THR A 78 -13.04 -8.15 1.45
N ARG A 79 -12.58 -9.33 1.90
CA ARG A 79 -13.16 -10.64 1.51
C ARG A 79 -14.65 -10.69 1.76
N SER A 80 -15.08 -10.28 2.95
CA SER A 80 -16.50 -10.33 3.35
C SER A 80 -17.36 -9.47 2.41
N ILE A 81 -16.90 -8.27 2.05
CA ILE A 81 -17.60 -7.40 1.10
C ILE A 81 -17.60 -8.00 -0.31
N MET A 82 -16.49 -8.55 -0.78
CA MET A 82 -16.43 -9.21 -2.10
C MET A 82 -17.42 -10.36 -2.19
N GLU A 83 -17.54 -11.20 -1.14
CA GLU A 83 -18.52 -12.29 -1.09
C GLU A 83 -19.97 -11.79 -1.03
N LEU A 84 -20.27 -10.83 -0.13
CA LEU A 84 -21.62 -10.30 0.04
C LEU A 84 -22.14 -9.59 -1.21
N CYS A 85 -21.25 -8.92 -1.96
CA CYS A 85 -21.58 -8.24 -3.20
C CYS A 85 -21.45 -9.15 -4.44
N GLY A 86 -21.01 -10.41 -4.29
CA GLY A 86 -20.82 -11.33 -5.42
C GLY A 86 -19.77 -10.88 -6.43
N THR A 87 -18.78 -10.08 -6.02
CA THR A 87 -17.73 -9.53 -6.88
C THR A 87 -16.37 -10.18 -6.61
N ARG A 88 -15.37 -9.87 -7.45
CA ARG A 88 -13.99 -10.39 -7.32
C ARG A 88 -13.00 -9.24 -7.37
N ALA A 89 -11.96 -9.33 -6.54
CA ALA A 89 -10.86 -8.40 -6.56
C ALA A 89 -9.92 -8.65 -7.74
N LEU A 90 -9.49 -7.57 -8.39
CA LEU A 90 -8.33 -7.56 -9.28
C LEU A 90 -7.09 -7.19 -8.45
N PHE A 91 -6.01 -7.95 -8.57
CA PHE A 91 -4.75 -7.63 -7.88
C PHE A 91 -3.75 -7.03 -8.88
N ILE A 92 -3.06 -5.98 -8.46
CA ILE A 92 -2.03 -5.31 -9.26
C ILE A 92 -0.71 -5.38 -8.50
N ASN A 93 0.26 -6.11 -9.04
CA ASN A 93 1.63 -6.12 -8.53
C ASN A 93 2.35 -4.84 -8.99
N ALA A 94 2.59 -3.93 -8.06
CA ALA A 94 3.34 -2.69 -8.29
C ALA A 94 4.77 -2.71 -7.73
N GLY A 95 5.21 -3.85 -7.18
CA GLY A 95 6.55 -3.99 -6.59
C GLY A 95 6.57 -4.89 -5.37
N LEU A 96 6.25 -6.17 -5.56
CA LEU A 96 6.32 -7.18 -4.51
C LEU A 96 7.72 -7.77 -4.36
N SER A 97 8.14 -8.03 -3.12
CA SER A 97 9.38 -8.76 -2.80
C SER A 97 9.24 -10.28 -2.95
N HIS A 98 8.00 -10.78 -2.97
CA HIS A 98 7.69 -12.19 -3.15
C HIS A 98 6.73 -12.37 -4.33
N LEU A 99 6.86 -13.49 -5.05
CA LEU A 99 5.97 -13.80 -6.16
C LEU A 99 4.51 -13.90 -5.68
N PRO A 100 3.56 -13.32 -6.43
CA PRO A 100 2.13 -13.47 -6.17
C PRO A 100 1.70 -14.94 -6.12
N THR A 101 0.79 -15.26 -5.19
CA THR A 101 0.22 -16.62 -5.02
C THR A 101 -1.21 -16.73 -5.56
N VAL A 102 -1.68 -15.65 -6.18
CA VAL A 102 -2.96 -15.47 -6.86
C VAL A 102 -2.72 -14.76 -8.20
N PRO A 103 -3.60 -14.92 -9.19
CA PRO A 103 -3.50 -14.15 -10.42
C PRO A 103 -3.50 -12.64 -10.16
N CYS A 104 -2.53 -11.94 -10.75
CA CYS A 104 -2.41 -10.49 -10.69
C CYS A 104 -2.00 -9.92 -12.05
N MET A 105 -2.34 -8.66 -12.30
CA MET A 105 -1.71 -7.86 -13.35
C MET A 105 -0.40 -7.30 -12.82
N ASP A 106 0.65 -7.30 -13.62
CA ASP A 106 1.96 -6.78 -13.25
C ASP A 106 2.22 -5.46 -13.99
N VAL A 107 2.57 -4.40 -13.26
CA VAL A 107 2.99 -3.12 -13.84
C VAL A 107 4.51 -2.96 -13.89
N TYR A 108 5.23 -4.06 -13.61
CA TYR A 108 6.68 -4.23 -13.70
C TYR A 108 7.46 -3.27 -12.79
N GLY A 109 6.86 -2.94 -11.64
CA GLY A 109 7.50 -2.21 -10.56
C GLY A 109 8.40 -3.10 -9.71
N GLU A 110 9.15 -2.47 -8.81
CA GLU A 110 10.06 -3.12 -7.87
C GLU A 110 9.70 -2.69 -6.45
N ALA A 111 10.04 -3.51 -5.46
CA ALA A 111 9.86 -3.13 -4.07
C ALA A 111 10.64 -1.84 -3.78
N GLY A 112 9.96 -0.86 -3.17
CA GLY A 112 10.56 0.44 -2.89
C GLY A 112 11.73 0.32 -1.92
N ASN A 113 12.78 1.10 -2.13
CA ASN A 113 13.95 1.12 -1.25
C ASN A 113 13.65 1.85 0.07
N ASP A 114 14.66 1.90 0.94
CA ASP A 114 14.64 2.76 2.11
C ASP A 114 15.08 4.19 1.72
N PRO A 115 14.15 5.18 1.70
CA PRO A 115 14.41 6.54 1.24
C PRO A 115 15.41 7.29 2.12
N ARG A 116 15.76 6.76 3.30
CA ARG A 116 16.80 7.34 4.15
C ARG A 116 18.19 7.25 3.49
N PHE A 117 18.40 6.29 2.59
CA PHE A 117 19.72 5.95 2.07
C PHE A 117 19.84 6.05 0.55
N MET A 118 18.74 5.84 -0.18
CA MET A 118 18.73 5.86 -1.65
C MET A 118 17.31 6.09 -2.17
N ASP A 119 17.17 6.35 -3.46
CA ASP A 119 15.88 6.57 -4.12
C ASP A 119 14.84 5.50 -3.77
N ALA A 120 13.73 5.93 -3.16
CA ALA A 120 12.59 5.09 -2.81
C ALA A 120 12.05 4.32 -4.01
N VAL A 121 11.83 5.01 -5.13
CA VAL A 121 11.24 4.45 -6.36
C VAL A 121 12.02 4.97 -7.57
N PRO A 122 13.17 4.36 -7.91
CA PRO A 122 14.05 4.88 -8.97
C PRO A 122 13.35 5.07 -10.33
N ARG A 123 12.34 4.25 -10.62
CA ARG A 123 11.53 4.29 -11.86
C ARG A 123 10.13 4.88 -11.65
N ALA A 124 9.97 5.86 -10.75
CA ALA A 124 8.67 6.44 -10.39
C ALA A 124 7.84 6.91 -11.61
N GLU A 125 8.47 7.62 -12.55
CA GLU A 125 7.82 8.10 -13.78
C GLU A 125 7.28 6.96 -14.64
N ALA A 126 8.10 5.94 -14.89
CA ALA A 126 7.66 4.79 -15.67
C ALA A 126 6.53 4.02 -14.97
N LEU A 127 6.60 3.89 -13.63
CA LEU A 127 5.55 3.23 -12.85
C LEU A 127 4.23 4.02 -12.88
N PHE A 128 4.31 5.35 -12.84
CA PHE A 128 3.15 6.23 -12.99
C PHE A 128 2.49 6.06 -14.37
N GLN A 129 3.28 6.07 -15.45
CA GLN A 129 2.78 5.87 -16.83
C GLN A 129 2.17 4.47 -17.05
N SER A 130 2.77 3.42 -16.45
CA SER A 130 2.17 2.08 -16.43
C SER A 130 0.82 2.07 -15.69
N GLY A 131 0.73 2.77 -14.56
CA GLY A 131 -0.51 2.92 -13.79
C GLY A 131 -1.59 3.68 -14.57
N GLU A 132 -1.22 4.75 -15.26
CA GLU A 132 -2.13 5.53 -16.13
C GLU A 132 -2.68 4.64 -17.26
N SER A 133 -1.80 3.94 -17.98
CA SER A 133 -2.19 3.02 -19.06
C SER A 133 -3.13 1.91 -18.56
N LEU A 134 -2.86 1.34 -17.38
CA LEU A 134 -3.72 0.35 -16.77
C LEU A 134 -5.07 0.95 -16.34
N GLY A 135 -5.07 2.16 -15.78
CA GLY A 135 -6.27 2.89 -15.41
C GLY A 135 -7.18 3.16 -16.60
N GLU A 136 -6.61 3.59 -17.73
CA GLU A 136 -7.35 3.76 -18.99
C GLU A 136 -7.99 2.46 -19.46
N PHE A 137 -7.27 1.34 -19.39
CA PHE A 137 -7.80 0.03 -19.73
C PHE A 137 -8.98 -0.37 -18.83
N LEU A 138 -8.82 -0.25 -17.50
CA LEU A 138 -9.84 -0.61 -16.53
C LEU A 138 -11.07 0.32 -16.57
N SER A 139 -10.89 1.59 -16.93
CA SER A 139 -12.00 2.56 -17.07
C SER A 139 -13.03 2.15 -18.11
N ARG A 140 -12.66 1.31 -19.07
CA ARG A 140 -13.58 0.77 -20.09
C ARG A 140 -14.32 -0.48 -19.63
N MET A 141 -13.93 -1.05 -18.49
CA MET A 141 -14.45 -2.31 -17.96
C MET A 141 -15.38 -2.14 -16.76
N CYS A 142 -15.46 -0.93 -16.18
CA CYS A 142 -16.25 -0.65 -14.98
C CYS A 142 -16.80 0.79 -15.03
N ASP A 143 -17.90 1.02 -14.34
CA ASP A 143 -18.48 2.36 -14.13
C ASP A 143 -18.09 2.98 -12.78
N LEU A 144 -17.51 2.17 -11.89
CA LEU A 144 -16.87 2.59 -10.64
C LEU A 144 -15.62 1.76 -10.38
N LEU A 145 -14.47 2.43 -10.31
CA LEU A 145 -13.20 1.81 -9.89
C LEU A 145 -12.93 2.13 -8.41
N ILE A 146 -12.83 1.10 -7.58
CA ILE A 146 -12.45 1.20 -6.18
C ILE A 146 -11.02 0.70 -6.03
N VAL A 147 -10.11 1.61 -5.70
CA VAL A 147 -8.67 1.30 -5.58
C VAL A 147 -8.31 1.17 -4.10
N GLY A 148 -7.97 -0.03 -3.67
CA GLY A 148 -7.35 -0.33 -2.38
C GLY A 148 -5.84 -0.51 -2.50
N GLU A 149 -5.17 -0.59 -1.36
CA GLU A 149 -3.73 -0.84 -1.27
C GLU A 149 -3.42 -1.85 -0.16
N CYS A 150 -2.32 -2.58 -0.34
CA CYS A 150 -1.63 -3.24 0.76
C CYS A 150 -0.13 -3.00 0.63
N VAL A 151 0.36 -1.99 1.36
CA VAL A 151 1.76 -1.58 1.42
C VAL A 151 2.20 -1.42 2.88
N PRO A 152 2.77 -2.47 3.50
CA PRO A 152 3.42 -2.37 4.80
C PRO A 152 4.47 -1.25 4.81
N GLY A 153 4.45 -0.38 5.81
CA GLY A 153 5.28 0.84 5.84
C GLY A 153 4.72 2.02 5.04
N GLY A 154 3.60 1.85 4.33
CA GLY A 154 2.98 2.86 3.46
C GLY A 154 2.56 4.14 4.20
N THR A 155 2.18 4.06 5.47
CA THR A 155 1.88 5.27 6.26
C THR A 155 3.10 6.18 6.43
N THR A 156 4.31 5.61 6.50
CA THR A 156 5.56 6.37 6.64
C THR A 156 5.99 6.97 5.30
N THR A 157 5.85 6.25 4.20
CA THR A 157 6.12 6.81 2.86
C THR A 157 5.12 7.93 2.54
N ALA A 158 3.83 7.74 2.84
CA ALA A 158 2.81 8.78 2.70
C ALA A 158 3.13 10.04 3.52
N LEU A 159 3.64 9.89 4.76
CA LEU A 159 4.09 11.02 5.57
C LEU A 159 5.20 11.81 4.86
N CYS A 160 6.18 11.11 4.30
CA CYS A 160 7.32 11.75 3.63
C CYS A 160 6.87 12.51 2.38
N VAL A 161 6.04 11.89 1.54
CA VAL A 161 5.51 12.52 0.32
C VAL A 161 4.68 13.76 0.66
N LEU A 162 3.73 13.65 1.59
CA LEU A 162 2.87 14.79 1.96
C LEU A 162 3.68 15.97 2.49
N ARG A 163 4.69 15.71 3.32
CA ARG A 163 5.51 16.79 3.88
C ARG A 163 6.49 17.37 2.88
N ALA A 164 7.03 16.56 1.98
CA ALA A 164 7.85 17.04 0.87
C ALA A 164 7.05 17.98 -0.06
N LEU A 165 5.75 17.70 -0.24
CA LEU A 165 4.81 18.57 -0.94
C LEU A 165 4.34 19.78 -0.11
N GLY A 166 4.86 19.97 1.10
CA GLY A 166 4.58 21.14 1.95
C GLY A 166 3.36 21.03 2.86
N TYR A 167 2.70 19.87 2.95
CA TYR A 167 1.56 19.68 3.85
C TYR A 167 2.02 19.42 5.30
N PRO A 168 1.40 20.03 6.32
CA PRO A 168 1.69 19.75 7.73
C PRO A 168 1.03 18.43 8.18
N ALA A 169 1.40 17.33 7.53
CA ALA A 169 0.72 16.06 7.65
C ALA A 169 1.07 15.28 8.94
N ARG A 170 0.07 14.54 9.40
CA ARG A 170 0.18 13.43 10.36
C ARG A 170 -0.45 12.19 9.72
N VAL A 171 0.05 11.02 10.08
CA VAL A 171 -0.40 9.74 9.51
C VAL A 171 -0.82 8.76 10.59
N SER A 172 -1.74 7.86 10.23
CA SER A 172 -2.14 6.74 11.09
C SER A 172 -1.04 5.68 11.22
N SER A 173 -1.31 4.59 11.93
CA SER A 173 -0.42 3.44 12.10
C SER A 173 -1.20 2.13 12.13
N SER A 174 -0.55 1.04 11.73
CA SER A 174 -1.03 -0.34 11.95
C SER A 174 -0.78 -0.83 13.39
N PHE A 175 -0.01 -0.09 14.19
CA PHE A 175 0.16 -0.33 15.62
C PHE A 175 -0.93 0.39 16.43
N ILE A 176 -1.25 -0.16 17.60
CA ILE A 176 -2.13 0.50 18.59
C ILE A 176 -1.53 1.84 19.00
N GLU A 177 -0.25 1.85 19.35
CA GLU A 177 0.50 3.07 19.61
C GLU A 177 1.25 3.49 18.35
N ASN A 178 0.92 4.67 17.81
CA ASN A 178 1.59 5.18 16.61
C ASN A 178 3.05 5.52 16.93
N PRO A 179 4.04 4.93 16.24
CA PRO A 179 5.47 5.18 16.48
C PRO A 179 5.91 6.51 15.86
N VAL A 180 5.25 7.61 16.28
CA VAL A 180 5.43 8.95 15.69
C VAL A 180 6.90 9.34 15.68
N LYS A 181 7.62 9.17 16.79
CA LYS A 181 9.04 9.52 16.89
C LYS A 181 9.89 8.86 15.80
N MET A 182 9.68 7.58 15.52
CA MET A 182 10.44 6.87 14.49
C MET A 182 10.09 7.35 13.09
N LYS A 183 8.81 7.63 12.82
CA LYS A 183 8.38 8.22 11.54
C LYS A 183 8.95 9.62 11.34
N GLU A 184 9.07 10.41 12.40
CA GLU A 184 9.75 11.71 12.38
C GLU A 184 11.24 11.58 12.07
N GLU A 185 11.93 10.59 12.65
CA GLU A 185 13.34 10.31 12.34
C GLU A 185 13.54 9.93 10.87
N VAL A 186 12.66 9.07 10.31
CA VAL A 186 12.66 8.75 8.88
C VAL A 186 12.44 10.02 8.06
N TRP A 187 11.41 10.81 8.37
CA TRP A 187 11.12 12.06 7.66
C TRP A 187 12.30 13.03 7.69
N ASN A 188 12.96 13.21 8.84
CA ASN A 188 14.08 14.14 8.96
C ASN A 188 15.26 13.74 8.05
N ALA A 189 15.54 12.44 7.92
CA ALA A 189 16.56 11.93 7.00
C ALA A 189 16.17 12.16 5.53
N VAL A 190 14.93 11.81 5.15
CA VAL A 190 14.41 12.00 3.79
C VAL A 190 14.38 13.48 3.40
N ALA A 191 13.89 14.35 4.29
CA ALA A 191 13.86 15.79 4.08
C ALA A 191 15.28 16.37 3.92
N GLY A 192 16.27 15.79 4.60
CA GLY A 192 17.68 16.12 4.40
C GLY A 192 18.15 15.84 2.98
N ARG A 193 17.82 14.66 2.44
CA ARG A 193 18.13 14.28 1.06
C ARG A 193 17.41 15.16 0.03
N ILE A 194 16.09 15.36 0.18
CA ILE A 194 15.29 16.20 -0.71
C ILE A 194 15.88 17.62 -0.81
N ARG A 195 16.28 18.22 0.32
CA ARG A 195 16.93 19.54 0.34
C ARG A 195 18.32 19.52 -0.31
N ALA A 196 19.10 18.46 -0.10
CA ALA A 196 20.44 18.35 -0.66
C ALA A 196 20.42 18.15 -2.19
N GLU A 197 19.43 17.42 -2.70
CA GLU A 197 19.23 17.15 -4.13
C GLU A 197 18.45 18.26 -4.85
N GLY A 198 17.85 19.21 -4.12
CA GLY A 198 17.03 20.28 -4.72
C GLY A 198 15.75 19.76 -5.37
N VAL A 199 15.15 18.71 -4.79
CA VAL A 199 13.96 18.05 -5.32
C VAL A 199 12.71 18.87 -5.03
N GLU A 200 12.00 19.25 -6.08
CA GLU A 200 10.79 20.09 -5.99
C GLU A 200 9.57 19.50 -6.70
N SER A 201 9.78 18.72 -7.77
CA SER A 201 8.67 18.17 -8.55
C SER A 201 8.00 16.98 -7.82
N PRO A 202 6.67 16.79 -7.95
CA PRO A 202 5.99 15.65 -7.34
C PRO A 202 6.59 14.29 -7.73
N MET A 203 7.04 14.14 -8.98
CA MET A 203 7.62 12.89 -9.46
C MET A 203 9.02 12.64 -8.89
N ASP A 204 9.83 13.69 -8.75
CA ASP A 204 11.13 13.59 -8.08
C ASP A 204 10.99 13.32 -6.58
N ILE A 205 9.93 13.86 -5.94
CA ILE A 205 9.58 13.55 -4.55
C ILE A 205 9.20 12.07 -4.39
N LEU A 206 8.46 11.51 -5.34
CA LEU A 206 8.10 10.08 -5.32
C LEU A 206 9.31 9.17 -5.60
N ARG A 207 10.26 9.64 -6.43
CA ARG A 207 11.52 8.94 -6.69
C ARG A 207 12.40 8.88 -5.44
N CYS A 208 12.58 10.02 -4.75
CA CYS A 208 13.54 10.24 -3.67
C CYS A 208 13.22 9.43 -2.40
#